data_AF-A0A7J7IKC9-F1
#
_entry.id   AF-A0A7J7IKC9-F1
#
_cell.length_a   1.000
_cell.length_b   1.000
_cell.length_c   1.000
_cell.angle_alpha   90.00
_cell.angle_beta   90.00
_cell.angle_gamma   90.00
#
_symmetry.space_group_name_H-M   'P 1'
#
loop_
_entity.id
_entity.type
_entity.pdbx_description
1 polymer ?
#
loop_
_entity_poly.entity_id
_entity_poly.type
_entity_poly.pdbx_seq_one_letter_code
_entity_poly.pdbx_strand_id
1 'polypeptide(L)'
;MRGRLPAVITPLRGSERGVALQDHVEGSYRGALAFLPVRMTIPNGGLNRGRNVLGGPLAPCCHQPRTGFYRDGYCATGPEDIGSHTVCARVTAEFLAFTASRGNDLSTPAPQFNFPGLRPGDKWCLCASRWKEAYDAGVAPPVILEACHENALRFVPLAVLREFSLDQRLGR
;
A
#
# COMPACT_ATOMS: atom_id res chain seq x y z
N MET A 1 42.91 -27.19 32.50
CA MET A 1 44.01 -26.74 31.63
C MET A 1 43.68 -25.33 31.18
N ARG A 2 44.41 -24.34 31.72
CA ARG A 2 44.22 -22.90 31.48
C ARG A 2 45.27 -22.43 30.47
N GLY A 3 44.89 -21.49 29.61
CA GLY A 3 45.75 -20.77 28.66
C GLY A 3 45.04 -20.66 27.30
N ARG A 4 45.02 -19.52 26.59
CA ARG A 4 45.78 -18.28 26.68
C ARG A 4 45.09 -17.27 25.75
N LEU A 5 44.68 -16.11 26.26
CA LEU A 5 44.62 -14.82 25.53
C LEU A 5 45.68 -13.95 26.22
N PRO A 6 46.42 -13.05 25.54
CA PRO A 6 45.82 -11.88 24.87
C PRO A 6 46.59 -11.35 23.63
N ALA A 7 45.95 -10.46 22.87
CA ALA A 7 46.67 -9.44 22.09
C ALA A 7 45.82 -8.17 22.01
N VAL A 8 46.19 -7.21 22.85
CA VAL A 8 45.80 -5.80 22.77
C VAL A 8 46.72 -5.15 21.74
N ILE A 9 46.18 -4.45 20.75
CA ILE A 9 46.95 -3.56 19.87
C ILE A 9 46.37 -2.15 19.99
N THR A 10 47.23 -1.26 20.49
CA THR A 10 47.09 0.16 20.75
C THR A 10 46.95 0.98 19.45
N PRO A 11 46.24 2.12 19.45
CA PRO A 11 46.16 3.01 18.29
C PRO A 11 47.44 3.87 18.17
N LEU A 12 47.97 4.01 16.95
CA LEU A 12 49.05 4.94 16.64
C LEU A 12 48.49 6.33 16.33
N ARG A 13 49.10 7.31 17.02
CA ARG A 13 48.88 8.77 16.93
C ARG A 13 49.99 9.38 16.07
N GLY A 14 49.68 10.48 15.38
CA GLY A 14 50.63 11.37 14.68
C GLY A 14 50.23 11.53 13.21
N SER A 15 50.20 12.71 12.60
CA SER A 15 50.93 13.95 12.85
C SER A 15 50.13 15.12 12.28
N GLU A 16 50.02 16.20 13.06
CA GLU A 16 49.62 17.51 12.59
C GLU A 16 50.70 18.08 11.66
N ARG A 17 50.28 18.83 10.63
CA ARG A 17 50.98 20.01 10.08
C ARG A 17 50.05 20.67 9.06
N GLY A 18 49.59 21.89 9.39
CA GLY A 18 48.77 22.71 8.51
C GLY A 18 49.59 23.41 7.42
N VAL A 19 48.91 23.80 6.34
CA VAL A 19 49.36 24.81 5.37
C VAL A 19 48.15 25.55 4.80
N ALA A 20 48.18 26.87 5.00
CA ALA A 20 47.70 28.02 4.22
C ALA A 20 46.29 28.05 3.56
N LEU A 21 45.59 29.13 3.92
CA LEU A 21 44.51 29.82 3.20
C LEU A 21 44.99 30.45 1.87
N GLN A 22 43.99 30.81 1.05
CA GLN A 22 43.96 31.59 -0.22
C GLN A 22 43.89 30.65 -1.44
N ASP A 23 42.89 30.71 -2.33
CA ASP A 23 42.43 31.89 -3.06
C ASP A 23 40.92 31.92 -3.38
N HIS A 24 40.43 33.16 -3.52
CA HIS A 24 39.15 33.53 -4.11
C HIS A 24 39.07 33.17 -5.60
N VAL A 25 37.95 32.58 -6.03
CA VAL A 25 37.44 32.75 -7.39
C VAL A 25 35.93 32.95 -7.32
N GLU A 26 35.49 34.20 -7.55
CA GLU A 26 34.10 34.52 -7.86
C GLU A 26 33.76 33.97 -9.26
N GLY A 27 32.87 33.00 -9.32
CA GLY A 27 32.34 32.41 -10.56
C GLY A 27 30.85 32.68 -10.69
N SER A 28 30.52 33.82 -11.31
CA SER A 28 29.17 34.22 -11.71
C SER A 28 28.58 33.24 -12.73
N TYR A 29 27.66 32.37 -12.31
CA TYR A 29 26.74 31.68 -13.21
C TYR A 29 25.35 32.31 -13.09
N ARG A 30 25.18 33.45 -13.77
CA ARG A 30 23.86 33.98 -14.12
C ARG A 30 23.25 33.13 -15.24
N GLY A 31 22.71 31.97 -14.88
CA GLY A 31 21.79 31.20 -15.72
C GLY A 31 20.39 31.35 -15.16
N ALA A 32 19.53 32.12 -15.83
CA ALA A 32 18.13 32.27 -15.48
C ALA A 32 17.39 30.94 -15.67
N LEU A 33 17.39 30.08 -14.64
CA LEU A 33 16.37 29.05 -14.49
C LEU A 33 15.09 29.79 -14.14
N ALA A 34 14.25 30.03 -15.14
CA ALA A 34 12.85 30.32 -14.92
C ALA A 34 12.27 29.12 -14.14
N PHE A 35 12.24 29.25 -12.82
CA PHE A 35 11.40 28.44 -11.95
C PHE A 35 9.96 28.73 -12.35
N LEU A 36 9.47 28.04 -13.38
CA LEU A 36 8.05 27.86 -13.55
C LEU A 36 7.58 27.21 -12.24
N PRO A 37 6.65 27.84 -11.50
CA PRO A 37 6.11 27.19 -10.33
C PRO A 37 5.45 25.92 -10.84
N VAL A 38 5.98 24.75 -10.45
CA VAL A 38 5.18 23.53 -10.47
C VAL A 38 4.00 23.86 -9.59
N ARG A 39 2.88 24.17 -10.25
CA ARG A 39 1.61 24.42 -9.61
C ARG A 39 1.24 23.07 -8.99
N MET A 40 1.64 22.85 -7.74
CA MET A 40 1.00 21.89 -6.84
C MET A 40 -0.42 22.41 -6.58
N THR A 41 -1.24 22.47 -7.63
CA THR A 41 -2.68 22.45 -7.45
C THR A 41 -2.99 21.08 -6.88
N ILE A 42 -3.15 20.99 -5.56
CA ILE A 42 -4.01 19.96 -4.97
C ILE A 42 -5.43 20.46 -5.26
N PRO A 43 -6.14 19.93 -6.27
CA PRO A 43 -7.51 20.32 -6.49
C PRO A 43 -8.31 19.56 -5.44
N ASN A 44 -8.83 20.31 -4.47
CA ASN A 44 -9.68 19.88 -3.36
C ASN A 44 -8.92 19.24 -2.20
N GLY A 45 -9.12 19.78 -1.00
CA GLY A 45 -8.58 19.30 0.28
C GLY A 45 -9.11 17.93 0.71
N GLY A 46 -8.92 16.92 -0.14
CA GLY A 46 -9.09 15.51 0.21
C GLY A 46 -7.85 15.00 0.93
N LEU A 47 -8.06 14.20 1.98
CA LEU A 47 -7.02 13.41 2.62
C LEU A 47 -6.22 12.65 1.55
N ASN A 48 -4.88 12.64 1.65
CA ASN A 48 -4.05 11.86 0.75
C ASN A 48 -4.27 10.36 1.02
N ARG A 49 -5.10 9.72 0.21
CA ARG A 49 -5.50 8.30 0.34
C ARG A 49 -4.53 7.33 -0.35
N GLY A 50 -3.45 7.85 -0.94
CA GLY A 50 -2.49 7.06 -1.70
C GLY A 50 -2.90 6.84 -3.16
N ARG A 51 -2.15 5.96 -3.84
CA ARG A 51 -2.33 5.62 -5.25
C ARG A 51 -2.92 4.23 -5.41
N ASN A 52 -3.59 4.02 -6.53
CA ASN A 52 -4.05 2.71 -6.93
C ASN A 52 -2.93 1.86 -7.56
N VAL A 53 -3.17 0.56 -7.73
CA VAL A 53 -2.21 -0.39 -8.33
C VAL A 53 -1.83 -0.09 -9.79
N LEU A 54 -2.53 0.84 -10.45
CA LEU A 54 -2.22 1.34 -11.80
C LEU A 54 -1.36 2.61 -11.78
N GLY A 55 -1.04 3.14 -10.60
CA GLY A 55 -0.26 4.36 -10.41
C GLY A 55 -1.07 5.67 -10.42
N GLY A 56 -2.39 5.58 -10.60
CA GLY A 56 -3.30 6.74 -10.55
C GLY A 56 -3.82 7.04 -9.13
N PRO A 57 -4.64 8.09 -8.96
CA PRO A 57 -5.33 8.37 -7.70
C PRO A 57 -6.23 7.20 -7.26
N LEU A 58 -6.30 6.93 -5.95
CA LEU A 58 -7.15 5.87 -5.42
C LEU A 58 -8.65 6.22 -5.54
N ALA A 59 -9.39 5.43 -6.31
CA ALA A 59 -10.84 5.56 -6.45
C ALA A 59 -11.58 5.01 -5.21
N PRO A 60 -12.81 5.48 -4.92
CA PRO A 60 -13.63 4.89 -3.86
C PRO A 60 -14.00 3.44 -4.18
N CYS A 61 -13.92 2.56 -3.19
CA CYS A 61 -14.36 1.17 -3.31
C CYS A 61 -15.88 1.06 -3.13
N CYS A 62 -16.39 1.46 -1.94
CA CYS A 62 -17.81 1.41 -1.62
C CYS A 62 -18.18 2.32 -0.44
N HIS A 63 -19.31 3.03 -0.54
CA HIS A 63 -19.86 3.82 0.57
C HIS A 63 -21.10 3.19 1.22
N GLN A 64 -21.70 2.19 0.57
CA GLN A 64 -22.89 1.47 1.04
C GLN A 64 -22.84 0.00 0.56
N PRO A 65 -22.36 -0.95 1.40
CA PRO A 65 -21.87 -0.74 2.76
C PRO A 65 -20.56 0.05 2.79
N ARG A 66 -20.37 0.88 3.82
CA ARG A 66 -19.18 1.72 4.00
C ARG A 66 -17.97 0.85 4.35
N THR A 67 -17.03 0.76 3.43
CA THR A 67 -15.84 -0.11 3.56
C THR A 67 -14.57 0.67 3.93
N GLY A 68 -13.42 0.00 3.88
CA GLY A 68 -12.10 0.55 4.19
C GLY A 68 -11.74 0.38 5.67
N PHE A 69 -10.46 0.22 5.96
CA PHE A 69 -9.97 0.14 7.35
C PHE A 69 -10.42 1.36 8.17
N TYR A 70 -10.28 2.55 7.59
CA TYR A 70 -10.72 3.84 8.18
C TYR A 70 -12.23 4.10 8.09
N ARG A 71 -13.01 3.19 7.50
CA ARG A 71 -14.45 3.36 7.24
C ARG A 71 -14.78 4.66 6.48
N ASP A 72 -13.94 5.04 5.52
CA ASP A 72 -14.13 6.21 4.65
C ASP A 72 -14.60 5.83 3.23
N GLY A 73 -14.70 4.52 2.94
CA GLY A 73 -15.11 3.96 1.65
C GLY A 73 -13.97 3.69 0.67
N TYR A 74 -12.72 3.90 1.07
CA TYR A 74 -11.54 3.69 0.25
C TYR A 74 -10.69 2.55 0.83
N CYS A 75 -9.96 1.84 -0.03
CA CYS A 75 -9.00 0.83 0.42
C CYS A 75 -7.64 1.45 0.77
N ALA A 76 -7.69 2.65 1.36
CA ALA A 76 -6.52 3.34 1.90
C ALA A 76 -6.03 2.60 3.15
N THR A 77 -4.73 2.66 3.40
CA THR A 77 -4.07 1.91 4.48
C THR A 77 -2.99 2.77 5.12
N GLY A 78 -2.54 2.37 6.32
CA GLY A 78 -1.50 3.03 7.09
C GLY A 78 -0.79 2.04 8.02
N PRO A 79 0.21 2.48 8.81
CA PRO A 79 1.00 1.61 9.69
C PRO A 79 0.20 0.75 10.68
N GLU A 80 -0.98 1.21 11.08
CA GLU A 80 -1.91 0.57 12.00
C GLU A 80 -2.74 -0.55 11.35
N ASP A 81 -2.88 -0.53 10.01
CA ASP A 81 -3.62 -1.54 9.25
C ASP A 81 -2.69 -2.72 8.91
N ILE A 82 -2.39 -3.52 9.94
CA ILE A 82 -1.53 -4.71 9.83
C ILE A 82 -2.10 -5.73 8.82
N GLY A 83 -3.42 -5.75 8.63
CA GLY A 83 -4.09 -6.62 7.67
C GLY A 83 -3.93 -6.19 6.21
N SER A 84 -3.53 -4.94 5.95
CA SER A 84 -3.44 -4.34 4.61
C SER A 84 -4.75 -4.51 3.85
N HIS A 85 -5.81 -3.81 4.28
CA HIS A 85 -7.14 -3.77 3.64
C HIS A 85 -7.11 -2.97 2.32
N THR A 86 -6.28 -3.42 1.38
CA THR A 86 -5.86 -2.67 0.19
C THR A 86 -6.44 -3.21 -1.11
N VAL A 87 -7.19 -4.32 -1.07
CA VAL A 87 -7.79 -4.93 -2.26
C VAL A 87 -9.29 -4.66 -2.28
N CYS A 88 -9.76 -3.79 -3.19
CA CYS A 88 -11.19 -3.62 -3.44
C CYS A 88 -11.71 -4.78 -4.30
N ALA A 89 -12.52 -5.65 -3.70
CA ALA A 89 -13.13 -6.78 -4.39
C ALA A 89 -14.65 -6.73 -4.34
N ARG A 90 -15.29 -7.27 -5.38
CA ARG A 90 -16.72 -7.57 -5.36
C ARG A 90 -16.89 -9.02 -4.90
N VAL A 91 -17.30 -9.21 -3.65
CA VAL A 91 -17.31 -10.53 -3.02
C VAL A 91 -18.31 -11.48 -3.70
N THR A 92 -17.99 -12.78 -3.70
CA THR A 92 -18.85 -13.84 -4.26
C THR A 92 -19.26 -14.82 -3.17
N ALA A 93 -20.26 -15.67 -3.43
CA ALA A 93 -20.71 -16.67 -2.47
C ALA A 93 -19.60 -17.67 -2.12
N GLU A 94 -18.83 -18.10 -3.12
CA GLU A 94 -17.72 -19.05 -2.98
C GLU A 94 -16.60 -18.45 -2.13
N PHE A 95 -16.25 -17.18 -2.38
CA PHE A 95 -15.27 -16.47 -1.57
C PHE A 95 -15.75 -16.35 -0.12
N LEU A 96 -17.00 -15.94 0.12
CA LEU A 96 -17.55 -15.75 1.46
C LEU A 96 -17.56 -17.07 2.27
N ALA A 97 -17.98 -18.17 1.65
CA ALA A 97 -17.91 -19.49 2.26
C ALA A 97 -16.47 -19.92 2.57
N PHE A 98 -15.55 -19.71 1.61
CA PHE A 98 -14.14 -20.04 1.79
C PHE A 98 -13.50 -19.24 2.93
N THR A 99 -13.63 -17.93 2.93
CA THR A 99 -13.01 -17.08 3.96
C THR A 99 -13.58 -17.36 5.36
N ALA A 100 -14.88 -17.67 5.47
CA ALA A 100 -15.48 -18.10 6.73
C ALA A 100 -14.86 -19.42 7.22
N SER A 101 -14.64 -20.40 6.34
CA SER A 101 -13.97 -21.66 6.68
C SER A 101 -12.50 -21.48 7.12
N ARG A 102 -11.88 -20.35 6.77
CA ARG A 102 -10.53 -19.93 7.18
C ARG A 102 -10.51 -19.00 8.40
N GLY A 103 -11.63 -18.91 9.12
CA GLY A 103 -11.77 -18.11 10.34
C GLY A 103 -11.92 -16.61 10.11
N ASN A 104 -12.28 -16.19 8.91
CA ASN A 104 -12.57 -14.79 8.58
C ASN A 104 -14.00 -14.69 8.00
N ASP A 105 -14.98 -14.79 8.89
CA ASP A 105 -16.40 -14.67 8.54
C ASP A 105 -16.75 -13.21 8.24
N LEU A 106 -17.06 -12.95 6.97
CA LEU A 106 -17.50 -11.64 6.48
C LEU A 106 -19.01 -11.60 6.20
N SER A 107 -19.76 -12.66 6.48
CA SER A 107 -21.21 -12.74 6.21
C SER A 107 -22.03 -12.40 7.45
N THR A 108 -21.56 -12.79 8.64
CA THR A 108 -22.27 -12.50 9.89
C THR A 108 -22.15 -11.01 10.26
N PRO A 109 -23.27 -10.30 10.52
CA PRO A 109 -23.24 -8.92 10.99
C PRO A 109 -22.54 -8.80 12.36
N ALA A 110 -21.72 -7.77 12.52
CA ALA A 110 -21.09 -7.41 13.79
C ALA A 110 -21.33 -5.92 14.11
N PRO A 111 -22.51 -5.57 14.68
CA PRO A 111 -22.92 -4.19 14.93
C PRO A 111 -21.92 -3.41 15.80
N GLN A 112 -21.24 -4.08 16.74
CA GLN A 112 -20.22 -3.51 17.59
C GLN A 112 -19.00 -2.96 16.82
N PHE A 113 -18.79 -3.41 15.58
CA PHE A 113 -17.73 -2.93 14.68
C PHE A 113 -18.28 -2.13 13.49
N ASN A 114 -19.55 -1.74 13.56
CA ASN A 114 -20.28 -1.12 12.45
C ASN A 114 -20.14 -1.92 11.14
N PHE A 115 -20.23 -3.25 11.26
CA PHE A 115 -20.08 -4.18 10.15
C PHE A 115 -21.43 -4.86 9.86
N PRO A 116 -22.03 -4.62 8.68
CA PRO A 116 -23.39 -5.10 8.38
C PRO A 116 -23.46 -6.58 8.01
N GLY A 117 -22.33 -7.26 7.81
CA GLY A 117 -22.27 -8.54 7.11
C GLY A 117 -22.41 -8.32 5.59
N LEU A 118 -21.60 -9.03 4.81
CA LEU A 118 -21.54 -8.89 3.36
C LEU A 118 -22.39 -9.95 2.67
N ARG A 119 -22.87 -9.60 1.48
CA ARG A 119 -23.57 -10.48 0.56
C ARG A 119 -22.82 -10.56 -0.77
N PRO A 120 -23.00 -11.64 -1.56
CA PRO A 120 -22.47 -11.70 -2.91
C PRO A 120 -22.87 -10.47 -3.73
N GLY A 121 -21.90 -9.84 -4.40
CA GLY A 121 -22.10 -8.60 -5.14
C GLY A 121 -21.69 -7.33 -4.39
N ASP A 122 -21.54 -7.38 -3.06
CA ASP A 122 -21.03 -6.25 -2.29
C ASP A 122 -19.57 -5.95 -2.63
N LYS A 123 -19.20 -4.67 -2.63
CA LYS A 123 -17.80 -4.24 -2.74
C LYS A 123 -17.21 -4.02 -1.36
N TRP A 124 -16.02 -4.58 -1.12
CA TRP A 124 -15.34 -4.47 0.16
C TRP A 124 -13.82 -4.44 0.01
N CYS A 125 -13.16 -3.68 0.88
CA CYS A 125 -11.71 -3.67 1.03
C CYS A 125 -11.27 -4.89 1.85
N LEU A 126 -10.68 -5.87 1.19
CA LEU A 126 -10.16 -7.09 1.79
C LEU A 126 -8.69 -6.92 2.17
N CYS A 127 -8.28 -7.61 3.24
CA CYS A 127 -6.87 -7.84 3.53
C CYS A 127 -6.20 -8.49 2.32
N ALA A 128 -5.07 -7.93 1.86
CA ALA A 128 -4.38 -8.43 0.67
C ALA A 128 -3.95 -9.90 0.81
N SER A 129 -3.53 -10.31 2.02
CA SER A 129 -3.21 -11.70 2.34
C SER A 129 -4.41 -12.64 2.24
N ARG A 130 -5.60 -12.22 2.67
CA ARG A 130 -6.83 -13.01 2.59
C ARG A 130 -7.33 -13.15 1.15
N TRP A 131 -7.20 -12.09 0.34
CA TRP A 131 -7.48 -12.20 -1.09
C TRP A 131 -6.50 -13.16 -1.78
N LYS A 132 -5.20 -13.09 -1.44
CA LYS A 132 -4.19 -14.02 -1.97
C LYS A 132 -4.45 -15.47 -1.56
N GLU A 133 -4.86 -15.72 -0.31
CA GLU A 133 -5.26 -17.04 0.16
C GLU A 133 -6.42 -17.62 -0.67
N ALA A 134 -7.42 -16.79 -0.98
CA ALA A 134 -8.53 -17.19 -1.85
C ALA A 134 -8.10 -17.43 -3.31
N TYR A 135 -7.14 -16.65 -3.82
CA TYR A 135 -6.55 -16.85 -5.14
C TYR A 135 -5.85 -18.21 -5.23
N ASP A 136 -5.03 -18.55 -4.25
CA ASP A 136 -4.32 -19.83 -4.19
C ASP A 136 -5.28 -21.03 -4.08
N ALA A 137 -6.45 -20.81 -3.49
CA ALA A 137 -7.53 -21.79 -3.41
C ALA A 137 -8.48 -21.80 -4.65
N GLY A 138 -8.23 -20.96 -5.65
CA GLY A 138 -9.03 -20.90 -6.88
C GLY A 138 -10.41 -20.23 -6.73
N VAL A 139 -10.65 -19.51 -5.64
CA VAL A 139 -11.94 -18.88 -5.31
C VAL A 139 -11.82 -17.37 -5.04
N ALA A 140 -10.79 -16.73 -5.59
CA ALA A 140 -10.61 -15.29 -5.44
C ALA A 140 -11.77 -14.50 -6.09
N PRO A 141 -12.34 -13.52 -5.36
CA PRO A 141 -13.39 -12.66 -5.91
C PRO A 141 -12.78 -11.66 -6.90
N PRO A 142 -13.56 -11.20 -7.90
CA PRO A 142 -13.09 -10.21 -8.86
C PRO A 142 -12.82 -8.85 -8.21
N VAL A 143 -11.89 -8.09 -8.78
CA VAL A 143 -11.34 -6.85 -8.20
C VAL A 143 -11.62 -5.61 -9.05
N ILE A 144 -11.60 -4.44 -8.41
CA ILE A 144 -11.68 -3.13 -9.07
C ILE A 144 -10.31 -2.46 -8.95
N LEU A 145 -9.52 -2.47 -10.03
CA LEU A 145 -8.11 -2.08 -9.99
C LEU A 145 -7.91 -0.64 -9.56
N GLU A 146 -8.73 0.28 -10.05
CA GLU A 146 -8.65 1.71 -9.69
C GLU A 146 -8.92 1.99 -8.21
N ALA A 147 -9.59 1.05 -7.51
CA ALA A 147 -9.90 1.12 -6.08
C ALA A 147 -9.01 0.20 -5.22
N CYS A 148 -8.06 -0.52 -5.82
CA CYS A 148 -7.05 -1.28 -5.08
C CYS A 148 -5.82 -0.41 -4.84
N HIS A 149 -5.38 -0.27 -3.58
CA HIS A 149 -4.22 0.55 -3.22
C HIS A 149 -2.90 -0.13 -3.61
N GLU A 150 -1.88 0.66 -3.99
CA GLU A 150 -0.59 0.17 -4.50
C GLU A 150 0.11 -0.84 -3.55
N ASN A 151 -0.07 -0.68 -2.23
CA ASN A 151 0.43 -1.64 -1.22
C ASN A 151 -0.07 -3.08 -1.40
N ALA A 152 -1.19 -3.32 -2.09
CA ALA A 152 -1.63 -4.66 -2.45
C ALA A 152 -0.55 -5.42 -3.26
N LEU A 153 0.27 -4.71 -4.03
CA LEU A 153 1.35 -5.26 -4.85
C LEU A 153 2.48 -5.90 -4.04
N ARG A 154 2.54 -5.65 -2.73
CA ARG A 154 3.46 -6.35 -1.82
C ARG A 154 3.06 -7.81 -1.58
N PHE A 155 1.80 -8.16 -1.85
CA PHE A 155 1.24 -9.49 -1.62
C PHE A 155 0.84 -10.19 -2.93
N VAL A 156 0.33 -9.43 -3.90
CA VAL A 156 -0.23 -9.96 -5.15
C VAL A 156 0.34 -9.20 -6.34
N PRO A 157 0.99 -9.86 -7.30
CA PRO A 157 1.47 -9.18 -8.50
C PRO A 157 0.34 -8.53 -9.31
N LEU A 158 0.63 -7.40 -9.97
CA LEU A 158 -0.37 -6.68 -10.79
C LEU A 158 -0.96 -7.57 -11.89
N ALA A 159 -0.16 -8.45 -12.49
CA ALA A 159 -0.61 -9.38 -13.52
C ALA A 159 -1.78 -10.26 -13.02
N VAL A 160 -1.64 -10.81 -11.81
CA VAL A 160 -2.68 -11.62 -11.16
C VAL A 160 -3.93 -10.78 -10.87
N LEU A 161 -3.78 -9.57 -10.34
CA LEU A 161 -4.94 -8.69 -10.10
C LEU A 161 -5.67 -8.35 -11.41
N ARG A 162 -4.95 -8.19 -12.53
CA ARG A 162 -5.54 -7.90 -13.85
C ARG A 162 -6.43 -9.04 -14.35
N GLU A 163 -6.05 -10.30 -14.14
CA GLU A 163 -6.86 -11.47 -14.52
C GLU A 163 -8.24 -11.50 -13.82
N PHE A 164 -8.33 -10.87 -12.65
CA PHE A 164 -9.55 -10.80 -11.84
C PHE A 164 -10.28 -9.45 -11.97
N SER A 165 -9.80 -8.54 -12.81
CA SER A 165 -10.40 -7.21 -12.98
C SER A 165 -11.84 -7.30 -13.50
N LEU A 166 -12.77 -6.59 -12.85
CA LEU A 166 -14.14 -6.46 -13.32
C LEU A 166 -14.25 -5.69 -14.64
N ASP A 167 -13.35 -4.75 -14.91
CA ASP A 167 -13.38 -3.94 -16.13
C ASP A 167 -13.10 -4.79 -17.38
N GLN A 168 -12.31 -5.87 -17.23
CA GLN A 168 -12.05 -6.82 -18.32
C GLN A 168 -13.18 -7.81 -18.57
N ARG A 169 -14.12 -7.97 -17.61
CA ARG A 169 -15.23 -8.94 -17.69
C ARG A 169 -16.53 -8.37 -18.24
N LEU A 170 -16.64 -7.05 -18.39
CA LEU A 170 -17.81 -6.38 -19.00
C LEU A 170 -17.68 -6.22 -20.54
N GLY A 171 -16.57 -6.67 -21.12
CA GLY A 171 -16.31 -6.66 -22.57
C GLY A 171 -16.29 -8.04 -23.24
N ARG A 172 -16.91 -9.07 -22.63
CA ARG A 172 -17.09 -10.40 -23.21
C ARG A 172 -18.53 -10.85 -23.08
#